data_AF-A0A2V7Q3U2-F1
#
_entry.id   AF-A0A2V7Q3U2-F1
#
_cell.length_a   1.000
_cell.length_b   1.000
_cell.length_c   1.000
_cell.angle_alpha   90.00
_cell.angle_beta   90.00
_cell.angle_gamma   90.00
#
_symmetry.space_group_name_H-M   'P 1'
#
loop_
_entity.id
_entity.type
_entity.pdbx_description
1 polymer ?
#
loop_
_entity_poly.entity_id
_entity_poly.type
_entity_poly.pdbx_seq_one_letter_code
_entity_poly.pdbx_strand_id
1 'polypeptide(L)' 'MDALTSICSHELAEAVTDPVPPQGWYDDSHGEIGDACAWQNKKLGRYTVQLLWSNRTRGCV' A
#
# COMPACT_ATOMS: atom_id res chain seq x y z
N MET A 1 15.30 3.45 -9.45
CA MET A 1 15.35 3.05 -8.03
C MET A 1 14.08 3.43 -7.30
N ASP A 2 13.58 4.66 -7.48
CA ASP A 2 12.34 5.13 -6.83
C ASP A 2 11.09 4.29 -7.12
N ALA A 3 10.89 3.85 -8.36
CA ALA A 3 9.76 2.96 -8.70
C ALA A 3 9.86 1.59 -8.01
N LEU A 4 11.07 1.04 -7.85
CA LEU A 4 11.26 -0.27 -7.22
C LEU A 4 10.83 -0.24 -5.77
N THR A 5 11.33 0.73 -5.00
CA THR A 5 11.03 0.78 -3.56
C THR A 5 9.58 1.19 -3.29
N SER A 6 8.97 1.95 -4.20
CA SER A 6 7.55 2.29 -4.17
C SER A 6 6.70 1.03 -4.32
N ILE A 7 6.89 0.28 -5.42
CA ILE A 7 6.13 -0.94 -5.70
C ILE A 7 6.40 -2.00 -4.64
N CYS A 8 7.66 -2.24 -4.26
CA CYS A 8 7.96 -3.23 -3.23
C CYS A 8 7.28 -2.91 -1.89
N SER A 9 7.15 -1.63 -1.52
CA SER A 9 6.43 -1.27 -0.28
C SER A 9 4.91 -1.46 -0.38
N HIS A 10 4.33 -1.28 -1.56
CA HIS A 10 2.92 -1.57 -1.86
C HIS A 10 2.65 -3.08 -1.73
N GLU A 11 3.34 -3.89 -2.53
CA GLU A 11 3.16 -5.35 -2.55
C GLU A 11 3.50 -6.01 -1.22
N LEU A 12 4.51 -5.50 -0.49
CA LEU A 12 4.85 -6.02 0.82
C LEU A 12 3.73 -5.78 1.83
N ALA A 13 3.10 -4.60 1.81
CA ALA A 13 2.02 -4.28 2.73
C ALA A 13 0.79 -5.15 2.44
N GLU A 14 0.49 -5.33 1.17
CA GLU A 14 -0.62 -6.17 0.71
C GLU A 14 -0.39 -7.64 1.06
N ALA A 15 0.80 -8.18 0.82
CA ALA A 15 1.14 -9.55 1.24
C ALA A 15 1.03 -9.77 2.76
N VAL A 16 1.20 -8.72 3.58
CA VAL A 16 1.02 -8.79 5.04
C VAL A 16 -0.46 -8.77 5.43
N THR A 17 -1.29 -7.95 4.76
CA THR A 17 -2.70 -7.78 5.10
C THR A 17 -3.64 -8.75 4.39
N ASP A 18 -3.23 -9.29 3.26
CA ASP A 18 -3.91 -10.31 2.47
C ASP A 18 -2.92 -11.37 1.93
N PRO A 19 -2.45 -12.28 2.80
CA PRO A 19 -1.49 -13.31 2.40
C PRO A 19 -2.10 -14.39 1.49
N VAL A 20 -3.43 -14.47 1.39
CA VAL A 20 -4.15 -15.39 0.49
C VAL A 20 -5.20 -14.58 -0.28
N PRO A 21 -4.82 -13.90 -1.37
CA PRO A 21 -5.73 -13.01 -2.06
C PRO A 21 -6.98 -13.73 -2.60
N PRO A 22 -8.20 -13.13 -2.54
CA PRO A 22 -8.60 -11.91 -1.83
C PRO A 22 -9.31 -12.25 -0.49
N GLN A 23 -8.64 -12.92 0.45
CA GLN A 23 -9.27 -13.47 1.67
C GLN A 23 -8.90 -12.72 2.96
N GLY A 24 -8.03 -11.71 2.86
CA GLY A 24 -7.58 -10.87 3.95
C GLY A 24 -8.29 -9.52 4.02
N TRP A 25 -7.51 -8.47 4.26
CA TRP A 25 -8.04 -7.11 4.27
C TRP A 25 -8.12 -6.55 2.85
N TYR A 26 -9.32 -6.68 2.27
CA TYR A 26 -9.66 -6.30 0.91
C TYR A 26 -10.96 -5.48 0.90
N ASP A 27 -11.07 -4.50 0.00
CA ASP A 27 -12.29 -3.74 -0.27
C ASP A 27 -12.76 -3.92 -1.72
N ASP A 28 -14.02 -4.29 -1.93
CA ASP A 28 -14.56 -4.58 -3.26
C ASP A 28 -14.52 -3.38 -4.24
N SER A 29 -14.42 -2.15 -3.72
CA SER A 29 -14.40 -0.94 -4.55
C SER A 29 -12.99 -0.40 -4.79
N HIS A 30 -12.06 -0.61 -3.85
CA HIS A 30 -10.73 0.00 -3.87
C HIS A 30 -9.58 -0.99 -3.90
N GLY A 31 -9.84 -2.30 -3.79
CA GLY A 31 -8.81 -3.35 -3.77
C GLY A 31 -8.15 -3.51 -2.40
N GLU A 32 -6.87 -3.86 -2.41
CA GLU A 32 -6.07 -4.01 -1.20
C GLU A 32 -5.64 -2.64 -0.64
N ILE A 33 -4.97 -2.64 0.52
CA ILE A 33 -4.62 -1.40 1.23
C ILE A 33 -3.62 -0.52 0.48
N GLY A 34 -2.82 -1.12 -0.40
CA GLY A 34 -1.89 -0.42 -1.26
C GLY A 34 -2.61 0.15 -2.48
N ASP A 35 -3.51 -0.60 -3.10
CA ASP A 35 -4.34 -0.18 -4.24
C ASP A 35 -5.10 1.13 -3.95
N ALA A 36 -5.72 1.22 -2.78
CA ALA A 36 -6.46 2.41 -2.34
C ALA A 36 -5.59 3.70 -2.31
N CYS A 37 -4.27 3.54 -2.25
CA CYS A 37 -3.29 4.61 -2.19
C CYS A 37 -2.33 4.61 -3.38
N ALA A 38 -2.69 3.94 -4.48
CA ALA A 38 -1.86 3.84 -5.67
C ALA A 38 -1.31 5.20 -6.12
N TRP A 39 -0.02 5.22 -6.45
CA TRP A 39 0.73 6.39 -6.92
C TRP A 39 0.95 7.49 -5.88
N GLN A 40 0.42 7.36 -4.66
CA GLN A 40 0.67 8.31 -3.58
C GLN A 40 1.93 7.89 -2.81
N ASN A 41 3.00 8.67 -2.96
CA ASN A 41 4.31 8.28 -2.47
C ASN A 41 4.89 9.29 -1.49
N LYS A 42 5.80 8.82 -0.63
CA LYS A 42 6.57 9.63 0.30
C LYS A 42 8.03 9.20 0.31
N LYS A 43 8.93 10.17 0.46
CA LYS A 43 10.35 9.88 0.68
C LYS A 43 10.59 9.57 2.16
N LEU A 44 11.15 8.39 2.44
CA LEU A 44 11.68 8.00 3.74
C LEU A 44 13.19 7.78 3.60
N GLY A 45 13.97 8.77 4.01
CA GLY A 45 15.41 8.77 3.77
C GLY A 45 15.72 8.72 2.27
N ARG A 46 16.42 7.67 1.84
CA ARG A 46 16.81 7.45 0.42
C ARG A 46 15.77 6.70 -0.40
N TYR A 47 14.70 6.24 0.22
CA TYR A 47 13.71 5.38 -0.42
C TYR A 47 12.43 6.16 -0.74
N THR A 48 11.83 5.87 -1.90
CA THR A 48 10.43 6.23 -2.18
C THR A 48 9.57 5.07 -1.73
N VAL A 49 8.60 5.30 -0.86
CA VAL A 49 7.61 4.30 -0.45
C VAL A 49 6.22 4.78 -0.79
N GLN A 50 5.30 3.86 -1.06
CA GLN A 50 3.89 4.19 -1.23
C GLN A 50 3.25 4.40 0.14
N LEU A 51 2.36 5.39 0.24
CA LEU A 51 1.47 5.54 1.38
C LEU A 51 0.48 4.38 1.40
N LEU A 52 -0.03 4.04 2.57
CA LEU A 52 -1.00 2.93 2.73
C LEU A 52 -2.28 3.44 3.35
N TRP A 53 -3.39 2.79 3.03
CA TRP A 53 -4.68 3.18 3.59
C TRP A 53 -4.74 2.91 5.10
N SER A 54 -5.23 3.90 5.85
CA SER A 54 -5.49 3.76 7.28
C SER A 54 -6.95 4.06 7.59
N ASN A 55 -7.66 3.07 8.13
CA ASN A 55 -9.03 3.23 8.61
C ASN A 55 -9.14 4.29 9.72
N ARG A 56 -8.10 4.43 10.54
CA ARG A 56 -8.07 5.41 11.64
C ARG A 56 -8.06 6.85 11.13
N THR A 57 -7.29 7.11 10.08
CA THR A 57 -7.14 8.45 9.48
C THR A 57 -8.08 8.69 8.32
N ARG A 58 -8.75 7.64 7.83
CA ARG A 58 -9.61 7.64 6.64
C ARG A 58 -8.87 8.21 5.43
N GLY A 59 -7.62 7.80 5.25
CA GLY A 59 -6.75 8.30 4.19
C GLY A 59 -5.38 7.62 4.18
N CYS A 60 -4.61 7.93 3.13
CA CYS A 60 -3.27 7.41 2.90
C CYS A 60 -2.24 8.09 3.81
N VAL A 61 -1.43 7.30 4.53
CA VAL A 61 -0.45 7.79 5.53
C VAL A 61 0.92 7.17 5.41
#